data_AF-A0A1I1Z1R5-F1
#
_entry.id   AF-A0A1I1Z1R5-F1
#
_cell.length_a   1.000
_cell.length_b   1.000
_cell.length_c   1.000
_cell.angle_alpha   90.00
_cell.angle_beta   90.00
_cell.angle_gamma   90.00
#
_symmetry.space_group_name_H-M   'P 1'
#
loop_
_entity.id
_entity.type
_entity.pdbx_description
1 polymer ?
#
loop_
_entity_poly.entity_id
_entity_poly.type
_entity_poly.pdbx_seq_one_letter_code
_entity_poly.pdbx_strand_id
1 'polypeptide(L)' 'MQENSLQSLILTVNKRNQTAISAYQHYGFEITGDNIVDIGGGFIMNDYLMTLTKSDHWNHP' A
#
# COMPACT_ATOMS: atom_id res chain seq x y z
N MET A 1 -9.58 -24.96 8.32
CA MET A 1 -9.64 -23.57 7.84
C MET A 1 -8.58 -23.45 6.77
N GLN A 2 -8.89 -22.91 5.59
CA GLN A 2 -7.88 -22.73 4.54
C GLN A 2 -7.05 -21.49 4.88
N GLU A 3 -5.74 -21.66 5.11
CA GLU A 3 -4.81 -20.54 5.18
C GLU A 3 -4.57 -20.05 3.75
N ASN A 4 -5.08 -18.86 3.41
CA ASN A 4 -4.69 -18.20 2.18
C ASN A 4 -3.26 -17.68 2.35
N SER A 5 -2.31 -18.26 1.62
CA SER A 5 -0.92 -17.83 1.52
C SER A 5 -0.81 -16.53 0.68
N LEU A 6 -1.36 -15.44 1.21
CA LEU A 6 -1.20 -14.10 0.64
C LEU A 6 0.26 -13.67 0.79
N GLN A 7 0.94 -13.53 -0.35
CA GLN A 7 2.36 -13.14 -0.41
C GLN A 7 2.55 -11.62 -0.19
N SER A 8 1.55 -10.82 -0.54
CA SER A 8 1.58 -9.37 -0.37
C SER A 8 0.18 -8.78 -0.20
N LEU A 9 0.13 -7.60 0.41
CA LEU A 9 -1.06 -6.77 0.54
C LEU A 9 -0.78 -5.43 -0.13
N ILE A 10 -1.71 -4.98 -0.99
CA ILE A 10 -1.58 -3.75 -1.76
C ILE A 10 -2.77 -2.84 -1.44
N LEU A 11 -2.51 -1.55 -1.27
CA LEU A 11 -3.52 -0.52 -1.07
C LEU A 11 -3.16 0.75 -1.84
N THR A 12 -4.14 1.62 -2.06
CA THR A 12 -3.90 3.00 -2.51
C THR A 12 -4.17 3.99 -1.39
N VAL A 13 -3.36 5.04 -1.30
CA VAL A 13 -3.54 6.13 -0.32
C VAL A 13 -3.38 7.47 -1.00
N ASN A 14 -4.30 8.39 -0.75
CA ASN A 14 -4.19 9.73 -1.31
C ASN A 14 -2.88 10.41 -0.92
N LYS A 15 -2.16 10.97 -1.90
CA LYS A 15 -0.82 11.56 -1.68
C LYS A 15 -0.81 12.73 -0.70
N ARG A 16 -1.97 13.36 -0.47
CA ARG A 16 -2.11 14.47 0.50
C ARG A 16 -2.37 13.98 1.92
N ASN A 17 -2.69 12.70 2.12
CA ASN A 17 -2.94 12.12 3.43
C ASN A 17 -1.64 11.63 4.09
N GLN A 18 -0.80 12.58 4.48
CA GLN A 18 0.51 12.31 5.10
C GLN A 18 0.39 11.46 6.37
N THR A 19 -0.68 11.63 7.14
CA THR A 19 -0.96 10.82 8.35
C THR A 19 -1.13 9.34 8.01
N ALA A 20 -1.96 9.03 7.01
CA ALA A 20 -2.17 7.64 6.59
C ALA A 20 -0.90 7.04 5.96
N ILE A 21 -0.20 7.80 5.12
CA ILE A 21 1.07 7.36 4.52
C ILE A 21 2.08 6.96 5.60
N SER A 22 2.27 7.83 6.60
CA SER A 22 3.19 7.56 7.73
C SER A 22 2.75 6.33 8.53
N ALA A 23 1.45 6.17 8.79
CA ALA A 23 0.93 4.99 9.47
C ALA A 23 1.21 3.70 8.68
N TYR A 24 0.97 3.68 7.37
CA TYR A 24 1.24 2.49 6.55
C TYR A 24 2.74 2.18 6.46
N GLN A 25 3.60 3.19 6.33
CA GLN A 25 5.05 3.00 6.39
C GLN A 25 5.50 2.42 7.73
N HIS A 26 4.92 2.88 8.83
CA HIS A 26 5.19 2.33 10.17
C HIS A 26 4.80 0.85 10.28
N TYR A 27 3.73 0.42 9.60
CA TYR A 27 3.31 -0.98 9.51
C TYR A 27 4.07 -1.80 8.45
N GLY A 28 5.10 -1.23 7.83
CA GLY A 28 5.97 -1.93 6.88
C GLY A 28 5.50 -1.91 5.43
N PHE A 29 4.51 -1.07 5.09
CA PHE A 29 4.17 -0.84 3.69
C PHE A 29 5.19 0.10 3.04
N GLU A 30 5.57 -0.23 1.82
CA GLU A 30 6.45 0.61 1.00
C GLU A 30 5.66 1.27 -0.12
N ILE A 31 5.99 2.51 -0.46
CA ILE A 31 5.46 3.16 -1.67
C ILE A 31 6.12 2.48 -2.87
N THR A 32 5.30 1.79 -3.67
CA THR A 32 5.76 0.98 -4.83
C THR A 32 5.35 1.58 -6.16
N GLY A 33 4.53 2.64 -6.15
CA GLY A 33 4.16 3.35 -7.36
C GLY A 33 3.20 4.49 -7.10
N ASP A 34 2.78 5.09 -8.20
CA ASP A 34 1.81 6.17 -8.24
C ASP A 34 0.57 5.74 -9.01
N ASN A 35 -0.59 6.19 -8.57
CA ASN A 35 -1.86 6.02 -9.26
C ASN A 35 -2.50 7.38 -9.49
N ILE A 36 -2.29 7.95 -10.68
CA ILE A 36 -2.83 9.25 -11.08
C ILE A 36 -3.88 9.01 -12.16
N VAL A 37 -5.14 9.24 -11.82
CA VAL A 37 -6.27 9.00 -12.73
C VAL A 37 -7.14 10.24 -12.82
N ASP A 38 -7.42 10.68 -14.04
CA ASP A 38 -8.47 11.66 -14.30
C ASP A 38 -9.82 10.98 -14.06
N ILE A 39 -10.60 11.52 -13.13
CA ILE A 39 -11.93 10.99 -12.76
C ILE A 39 -13.07 11.82 -13.37
N GLY A 40 -12.74 12.73 -14.28
CA GLY A 40 -13.67 13.63 -14.95
C GLY A 40 -13.93 14.93 -14.17
N GLY A 41 -14.52 15.91 -14.86
CA GLY A 41 -14.92 17.18 -14.25
C GLY A 41 -13.76 18.07 -13.78
N GLY A 42 -12.54 17.83 -14.26
CA GLY A 42 -11.34 18.57 -13.86
C GLY A 42 -10.70 18.07 -12.55
N PHE A 43 -11.11 16.90 -12.06
CA PHE A 43 -10.56 16.29 -10.85
C PHE A 43 -9.62 15.13 -11.20
N ILE A 44 -8.56 15.00 -10.40
CA ILE A 44 -7.56 13.94 -10.53
C ILE A 44 -7.46 13.20 -9.20
N MET A 45 -7.66 11.88 -9.23
CA MET A 45 -7.29 10.98 -8.15
C MET A 45 -5.77 10.84 -8.18
N ASN A 46 -5.11 11.28 -7.11
CA ASN A 46 -3.65 11.32 -7.02
C ASN A 46 -3.23 10.56 -5.77
N ASP A 47 -3.04 9.26 -5.94
CA ASP A 47 -2.79 8.32 -4.86
C ASP A 47 -1.40 7.66 -5.03
N TYR A 48 -0.80 7.21 -3.93
CA TYR A 48 0.30 6.27 -3.93
C TYR A 48 -0.23 4.84 -3.94
N LEU A 49 0.48 3.93 -4.61
CA LEU A 49 0.35 2.49 -4.43
C LEU A 49 1.32 2.05 -3.34
N MET A 50 0.80 1.43 -2.28
CA MET A 50 1.61 0.94 -1.17
C MET A 50 1.49 -0.58 -1.02
N THR A 51 2.62 -1.26 -0.84
CA THR A 51 2.70 -2.73 -0.76
C THR A 51 3.37 -3.17 0.53
N LEU A 52 2.74 -4.11 1.24
CA LEU A 52 3.34 -4.87 2.33
C LEU A 52 3.65 -6.27 1.81
N THR A 53 4.93 -6.59 1.66
CA THR A 53 5.38 -7.93 1.27
C THR A 53 5.59 -8.76 2.52
N LYS A 54 5.01 -9.97 2.56
CA LYS A 54 5.27 -10.93 3.63
C LYS A 54 6.71 -11.40 3.45
N SER A 55 7.64 -10.78 4.17
CA SER A 55 9.01 -11.23 4.19
C SER A 55 9.05 -12.51 5.04
N ASP A 56 9.51 -13.62 4.47
CA ASP A 56 9.69 -14.93 5.13
C ASP A 56 10.77 -14.92 6.24
N HIS A 57 10.92 -13.80 6.96
CA HIS A 57 11.87 -13.65 8.07
C HIS A 57 11.32 -14.18 9.41
N TRP A 58 10.39 -15.14 9.37
CA TRP A 58 10.09 -15.97 10.54
C TRP A 58 10.48 -17.43 10.29
N ASN A 59 11.77 -17.62 10.02
CA ASN A 59 12.48 -18.86 10.30
C ASN A 59 13.64 -18.53 11.24
N HIS A 60 13.37 -18.53 12.54
CA HIS A 60 14.39 -18.89 13.51
C HIS A 60 13.87 -20.06 14.36
N PRO A 61 14.73 -21.08 14.59
CA PRO A 61 14.38 -22.37 15.19
C PRO A 61 13.92 -22.28 16.65
#